data_AF-A0A838PGF5-F1
#
_entry.id   AF-A0A838PGF5-F1
#
_cell.length_a   1.000
_cell.length_b   1.000
_cell.length_c   1.000
_cell.angle_alpha   90.00
_cell.angle_beta   90.00
_cell.angle_gamma   90.00
#
_symmetry.space_group_name_H-M   'P 1'
#
loop_
_entity.id
_entity.type
_entity.pdbx_description
1 polymer ?
#
loop_
_entity_poly.entity_id
_entity_poly.type
_entity_poly.pdbx_seq_one_letter_code
_entity_poly.pdbx_strand_id
1 'polypeptide(L)' 'MPFGPLEIGIVLLIVLVIFGPKRLPDLGRSLGGGMREFKDSVTGNHKDSDEELPAGEKKSEPVQTTEKSDATPAGGKSS' A
#
# COMPACT_ATOMS: atom_id res chain seq x y z
N MET A 1 -9.90 -38.26 -1.40
CA MET A 1 -10.46 -36.91 -1.60
C MET A 1 -9.26 -35.98 -1.78
N PRO A 2 -9.05 -35.38 -2.97
CA PRO A 2 -7.90 -34.52 -3.19
C PRO A 2 -8.05 -33.25 -2.36
N PHE A 3 -6.92 -32.74 -1.85
CA PHE A 3 -6.82 -31.52 -1.08
C PHE A 3 -7.60 -30.39 -1.74
N GLY A 4 -8.69 -30.00 -1.09
CA GLY A 4 -9.62 -29.02 -1.66
C GLY A 4 -9.13 -27.59 -1.43
N PRO A 5 -9.72 -26.61 -2.11
CA PRO A 5 -9.52 -25.19 -1.81
C PRO A 5 -9.71 -24.85 -0.33
N LEU A 6 -10.56 -25.63 0.37
CA LEU A 6 -10.81 -25.50 1.81
C LEU A 6 -9.56 -25.84 2.65
N GLU A 7 -8.85 -26.93 2.35
CA GLU A 7 -7.63 -27.32 3.07
C GLU A 7 -6.51 -26.30 2.88
N ILE A 8 -6.33 -25.82 1.65
CA ILE A 8 -5.39 -24.73 1.36
C ILE A 8 -5.77 -23.47 2.14
N GLY A 9 -7.07 -23.15 2.24
CA GLY A 9 -7.57 -22.02 3.01
C GLY A 9 -7.25 -22.11 4.51
N ILE A 10 -7.37 -23.30 5.11
CA ILE A 10 -7.03 -23.53 6.53
C ILE A 10 -5.53 -23.33 6.77
N VAL A 11 -4.68 -23.85 5.90
CA VAL A 11 -3.22 -23.66 6.01
C VAL A 11 -2.85 -22.17 5.87
N LEU A 12 -3.46 -21.49 4.90
CA LEU A 12 -3.30 -20.04 4.73
C LEU A 12 -3.69 -19.28 6.00
N LEU A 13 -4.82 -19.62 6.61
CA LEU A 13 -5.28 -19.00 7.85
C LEU A 13 -4.24 -19.10 8.97
N ILE A 14 -3.64 -20.28 9.16
CA ILE A 14 -2.60 -20.51 10.18
C ILE A 14 -1.37 -19.64 9.89
N VAL A 15 -0.93 -19.59 8.63
CA VAL A 15 0.19 -18.72 8.21
C VAL A 15 -0.15 -17.24 8.44
N LEU A 16 -1.37 -16.80 8.13
CA LEU A 16 -1.84 -15.44 8.41
C LEU A 16 -1.83 -15.10 9.90
N VAL A 17 -2.09 -16.06 10.80
CA VAL A 17 -2.03 -15.81 12.24
C VAL A 17 -0.59 -15.60 12.71
N ILE A 18 0.36 -16.36 12.17
CA ILE A 18 1.78 -16.25 12.52
C ILE A 18 2.42 -15.00 11.91
N PHE A 19 2.22 -14.79 10.60
CA PHE A 19 2.84 -13.70 9.85
C PHE A 19 2.02 -12.40 9.90
N GLY A 20 0.70 -12.49 10.12
CA GLY A 20 -0.23 -11.37 10.08
C GLY A 20 -0.78 -11.08 8.68
N PRO A 21 -2.07 -10.76 8.52
CA PRO A 21 -2.67 -10.43 7.22
C PRO A 21 -2.06 -9.18 6.58
N LYS A 22 -1.48 -8.28 7.38
CA LYS A 22 -0.81 -7.07 6.89
C LYS A 22 0.54 -7.34 6.20
N ARG A 23 1.18 -8.50 6.43
CA ARG A 23 2.48 -8.83 5.81
C ARG A 23 2.34 -9.47 4.44
N LEU A 24 1.23 -10.13 4.15
CA LEU A 24 0.93 -10.67 2.82
C LEU A 24 0.93 -9.64 1.68
N PRO A 25 0.25 -8.48 1.78
CA PRO A 25 0.29 -7.48 0.70
C PRO A 25 1.67 -6.89 0.49
N ASP A 26 2.47 -6.79 1.56
CA ASP A 26 3.84 -6.27 1.52
C ASP A 26 4.78 -7.24 0.78
N LEU A 27 4.75 -8.52 1.19
CA LEU A 27 5.46 -9.61 0.53
C LEU A 27 5.01 -9.80 -0.92
N GLY A 28 3.69 -9.70 -1.17
CA GLY A 28 3.11 -9.82 -2.51
C GLY A 28 3.52 -8.68 -3.44
N ARG A 29 3.65 -7.44 -2.94
CA ARG A 29 4.17 -6.32 -3.74
C ARG A 29 5.64 -6.50 -4.10
N SER A 30 6.47 -6.91 -3.13
CA SER A 30 7.89 -7.19 -3.36
C SER A 30 8.12 -8.35 -4.34
N LEU A 31 7.44 -9.47 -4.12
CA LEU A 31 7.50 -10.64 -5.02
C LEU A 31 6.88 -10.35 -6.39
N GLY A 32 5.79 -9.58 -6.43
CA GLY A 32 5.09 -9.24 -7.66
C GLY A 32 5.93 -8.37 -8.61
N GLY A 33 6.67 -7.39 -8.06
CA GLY A 33 7.63 -6.59 -8.83
C GLY A 33 8.72 -7.46 -9.45
N GLY A 34 9.40 -8.28 -8.63
CA GLY A 34 10.45 -9.17 -9.12
C GLY A 34 9.95 -10.23 -10.11
N MET A 35 8.75 -10.79 -9.89
CA MET A 35 8.14 -11.75 -10.82
C MET A 35 7.76 -11.10 -12.14
N ARG A 36 7.33 -9.82 -12.13
CA ARG A 36 7.02 -9.07 -13.34
C ARG A 36 8.29 -8.83 -14.15
N GLU A 37 9.35 -8.33 -13.53
CA GLU A 37 10.65 -8.14 -14.18
C GLU A 37 11.26 -9.45 -14.69
N PHE A 38 11.14 -10.53 -13.91
CA PHE A 38 11.57 -11.87 -14.32
C PHE A 38 10.80 -12.36 -15.54
N LYS A 39 9.47 -12.23 -15.54
CA LYS A 39 8.64 -12.63 -16.67
C LYS A 39 8.92 -11.79 -17.93
N ASP A 40 9.12 -10.50 -17.76
CA ASP A 40 9.40 -9.57 -18.86
C ASP A 40 10.76 -9.89 -19.49
N SER A 41 11.76 -10.23 -18.67
CA SER A 41 13.08 -10.68 -19.12
C SER A 41 13.04 -12.04 -19.84
N VAL A 42 12.25 -12.99 -19.33
CA VAL A 42 12.10 -14.33 -19.93
C VAL A 42 11.26 -14.31 -21.21
N THR A 43 10.27 -13.44 -21.29
CA THR A 43 9.37 -13.34 -22.45
C THR A 43 9.92 -12.43 -23.55
N GLY A 44 10.96 -11.62 -23.25
CA GLY A 44 11.58 -10.69 -24.21
C GLY A 44 10.69 -9.48 -24.54
N ASN A 45 9.62 -9.25 -23.77
CA ASN A 45 8.73 -8.11 -23.94
C ASN A 45 9.31 -6.89 -23.23
N HIS A 46 10.24 -6.19 -23.88
CA HIS A 46 10.69 -4.87 -23.44
C HIS A 46 9.58 -3.85 -23.77
N LYS A 47 8.57 -3.77 -22.91
CA LYS A 47 7.57 -2.68 -22.93
C LYS A 47 8.06 -1.64 -21.95
N ASP A 48 8.58 -0.54 -22.50
CA ASP A 48 8.98 0.66 -21.79
C ASP A 48 7.92 1.06 -20.74
N SER A 49 8.43 1.34 -19.56
CA SER A 49 7.75 1.85 -18.38
C SER A 49 6.84 3.02 -18.71
N ASP A 50 5.59 3.01 -18.25
CA ASP A 50 4.80 4.20 -17.92
C ASP A 50 3.50 3.77 -17.23
N GLU A 51 3.52 3.55 -15.93
CA GLU A 51 2.39 3.93 -15.07
C GLU A 51 2.88 4.05 -13.63
N GLU A 52 3.14 5.30 -13.24
CA GLU A 52 3.39 5.74 -11.87
C GLU A 52 2.14 5.37 -11.03
N LEU A 53 2.17 4.21 -10.38
CA LEU A 53 1.20 3.90 -9.34
C LEU A 53 1.65 4.67 -8.09
N PRO A 54 0.88 5.65 -7.59
CA PRO A 54 1.26 6.41 -6.42
C PRO A 54 1.48 5.44 -5.27
N ALA A 55 2.70 5.44 -4.75
CA ALA A 55 3.07 4.74 -3.55
C ALA A 55 2.02 5.05 -2.49
N GLY A 56 1.56 3.98 -1.82
CA GLY A 56 0.69 4.08 -0.66
C GLY A 56 1.39 4.80 0.48
N GLU A 57 1.48 6.12 0.39
CA GLU A 57 1.61 7.01 1.54
C GLU A 57 0.20 7.46 1.93
N LYS A 58 -0.45 6.64 2.75
CA LYS A 58 -1.19 7.19 3.88
C LYS A 58 -0.42 6.85 5.14
N LYS A 59 0.70 7.56 5.25
CA LYS A 59 1.21 8.18 6.47
C LYS A 59 0.25 8.01 7.64
N SER A 60 0.63 7.14 8.56
CA SER A 60 0.27 7.31 9.96
C SER A 60 0.89 8.63 10.41
N GLU A 61 0.13 9.71 10.39
CA GLU A 61 0.49 10.97 11.05
C GLU A 61 -0.75 11.57 11.72
N PRO A 62 -0.53 12.41 12.74
CA PRO A 62 -1.03 12.20 14.09
C PRO A 62 -2.34 12.94 14.32
N VAL A 63 -3.15 12.40 15.22
CA VAL A 63 -4.23 13.16 15.84
C VAL A 63 -3.57 14.11 16.84
N GLN A 64 -3.28 15.34 16.44
CA GLN A 64 -3.11 16.46 17.36
C GLN A 64 -4.01 17.61 16.94
N THR A 65 -4.95 17.88 17.84
CA THR A 65 -5.76 19.07 18.03
C THR A 65 -5.02 20.38 17.80
N THR A 66 -5.72 21.31 17.15
CA THR A 66 -5.81 22.79 17.29
C THR A 66 -5.85 23.38 15.88
N GLU A 67 -6.70 24.31 15.48
CA GLU A 67 -7.84 25.02 16.05
C GLU A 67 -8.34 25.87 14.85
N LYS A 68 -9.66 26.07 14.74
CA LYS A 68 -10.37 27.04 13.88
C LYS A 68 -9.51 28.24 13.44
N SER A 69 -9.35 28.58 12.16
CA SER A 69 -10.35 29.23 11.28
C SER A 69 -11.31 30.18 11.99
N ASP A 70 -10.95 31.47 12.10
CA ASP A 70 -11.83 32.62 11.79
C ASP A 70 -10.96 33.91 11.78
N ALA A 71 -10.65 34.48 10.62
CA ALA A 71 -11.31 35.64 10.02
C ALA A 71 -11.04 36.99 10.71
N THR A 72 -10.28 37.88 10.04
CA THR A 72 -10.67 39.27 9.69
C THR A 72 -9.42 40.09 9.26
N PRO A 73 -9.31 40.53 8.00
CA PRO A 73 -8.39 41.58 7.59
C PRO A 73 -9.16 42.91 7.51
N ALA A 74 -9.05 43.79 8.51
CA ALA A 74 -9.52 45.17 8.36
C ALA A 74 -9.00 46.11 9.45
N GLY A 75 -8.33 47.20 9.02
CA GLY A 75 -8.51 48.51 9.63
C GLY A 75 -7.45 49.00 10.63
N GLY A 76 -6.55 49.85 10.15
CA GLY A 76 -6.60 51.29 10.45
C GLY A 76 -6.03 51.83 11.77
N LYS A 77 -5.20 52.88 11.60
CA LYS A 77 -4.76 53.94 12.53
C LYS A 77 -3.65 53.57 13.52
N SER A 78 -2.46 54.18 13.44
CA SER A 78 -2.15 55.60 13.71
C SER A 78 -2.51 56.02 15.12
N SER A 79 -1.52 56.00 16.02
CA SER A 79 -1.15 57.08 16.96
C SER A 79 0.18 56.71 17.60
#